data_AF-A0A3A0B365-F1
#
_entry.id   AF-A0A3A0B365-F1
#
_cell.length_a   1.000
_cell.length_b   1.000
_cell.length_c   1.000
_cell.angle_alpha   90.00
_cell.angle_beta   90.00
_cell.angle_gamma   90.00
#
_symmetry.space_group_name_H-M   'P 1'
#
loop_
_entity.id
_entity.type
_entity.pdbx_description
1 polymer ?
#
loop_
_entity_poly.entity_id
_entity_poly.type
_entity_poly.pdbx_seq_one_letter_code
_entity_poly.pdbx_strand_id
1 'polypeptide(L)'
;MGALALALVATLLPTAAFASPASGLASPAYAAGRYDRKPDYGKHPSRCETTYRVRKGDNLTKIARHYRTSVHALVRANHIRNPNRIYAGQMLCIR
;
A
#
# COMPACT_ATOMS: atom_id res chain seq x y z
N MET A 1 -13.90 62.14 17.26
CA MET A 1 -15.13 61.58 16.66
C MET A 1 -14.88 61.41 15.17
N GLY A 2 -14.90 60.18 14.65
CA GLY A 2 -14.67 59.84 13.22
C GLY A 2 -13.19 59.56 12.91
N ALA A 3 -12.79 58.53 12.17
CA ALA A 3 -13.52 57.72 11.21
C ALA A 3 -13.09 56.24 11.29
N LEU A 4 -14.10 55.37 11.12
CA LEU A 4 -13.98 53.94 10.89
C LEU A 4 -13.15 53.66 9.64
N ALA A 5 -12.09 52.87 9.76
CA ALA A 5 -11.43 52.22 8.62
C ALA A 5 -11.75 50.72 8.67
N LEU A 6 -12.81 50.37 7.94
CA LEU A 6 -13.26 49.01 7.68
C LEU A 6 -12.45 48.49 6.48
N ALA A 7 -11.44 47.65 6.71
CA ALA A 7 -10.71 46.92 5.68
C ALA A 7 -11.04 45.41 5.87
N LEU A 8 -12.03 44.84 5.18
CA LEU A 8 -12.07 44.40 3.78
C LEU A 8 -11.22 43.12 3.56
N VAL A 9 -11.97 42.01 3.52
CA VAL A 9 -11.72 40.76 2.78
C VAL A 9 -10.62 39.83 3.32
N ALA A 10 -11.00 39.02 4.31
CA ALA A 10 -10.40 37.71 4.50
C ALA A 10 -10.84 36.80 3.34
N THR A 11 -9.86 36.26 2.64
CA THR A 11 -9.98 35.49 1.41
C THR A 11 -10.76 34.19 1.62
N LEU A 12 -11.65 33.93 0.66
CA LEU A 12 -12.35 32.66 0.49
C LEU A 12 -11.33 31.51 0.39
N LEU A 13 -11.30 30.63 1.39
CA LEU A 13 -10.79 29.27 1.18
C LEU A 13 -11.82 28.48 0.37
N PRO A 14 -11.42 27.82 -0.73
CA PRO A 14 -12.32 26.99 -1.50
C PRO A 14 -12.74 25.75 -0.70
N THR A 15 -14.05 25.51 -0.71
CA THR A 15 -14.73 24.31 -0.23
C THR A 15 -14.31 23.09 -1.04
N ALA A 16 -13.26 22.40 -0.62
CA ALA A 16 -12.97 21.06 -1.11
C ALA A 16 -13.63 20.04 -0.18
N ALA A 17 -14.94 19.85 -0.39
CA ALA A 17 -15.62 18.63 0.02
C ALA A 17 -14.99 17.45 -0.73
N PHE A 18 -14.12 16.70 -0.08
CA PHE A 18 -13.66 15.40 -0.55
C PHE A 18 -13.85 14.33 0.53
N ALA A 19 -15.09 14.24 1.03
CA ALA A 19 -15.54 13.06 1.76
C ALA A 19 -16.30 12.18 0.77
N SER A 20 -15.58 11.26 0.11
CA SER A 20 -16.22 10.19 -0.66
C SER A 20 -16.85 9.17 0.29
N PRO A 21 -18.14 8.84 0.16
CA PRO A 21 -18.78 7.73 0.86
C PRO A 21 -18.64 6.45 0.04
N ALA A 22 -17.76 5.53 0.45
CA ALA A 22 -17.77 4.12 0.06
C ALA A 22 -16.84 3.38 1.05
N SER A 23 -17.25 2.41 1.84
CA SER A 23 -18.23 1.38 1.57
C SER A 23 -18.76 0.86 2.90
N GLY A 24 -20.07 0.77 3.03
CA GLY A 24 -20.64 -0.12 4.01
C GLY A 24 -20.18 -1.55 3.73
N LEU A 25 -19.76 -2.24 4.77
CA LEU A 25 -20.42 -3.47 5.16
C LEU A 25 -20.45 -3.45 6.69
N ALA A 26 -21.66 -3.32 7.21
CA ALA A 26 -21.96 -3.60 8.60
C ALA A 26 -21.35 -4.96 8.97
N SER A 27 -20.52 -5.00 10.02
CA SER A 27 -20.29 -6.26 10.71
C SER A 27 -21.64 -6.66 11.30
N PRO A 28 -22.24 -7.80 10.90
CA PRO A 28 -23.44 -8.28 11.55
C PRO A 28 -23.11 -8.48 13.03
N ALA A 29 -24.12 -8.22 13.86
CA ALA A 29 -24.16 -8.42 15.29
C ALA A 29 -23.11 -9.43 15.80
N TYR A 30 -22.27 -8.95 16.70
CA TYR A 30 -21.39 -9.71 17.58
C TYR A 30 -22.22 -10.71 18.40
N ALA A 31 -22.63 -11.80 17.77
CA ALA A 31 -23.32 -12.91 18.40
C ALA A 31 -22.25 -13.79 19.04
N ALA A 32 -22.24 -13.79 20.37
CA ALA A 32 -21.40 -14.66 21.19
C ALA A 32 -21.59 -16.12 20.76
N GLY A 33 -20.54 -16.70 20.20
CA GLY A 33 -20.54 -18.08 19.72
C GLY A 33 -19.14 -18.54 19.37
N ARG A 34 -18.41 -19.01 20.37
CA ARG A 34 -17.22 -19.88 20.26
C ARG A 34 -15.99 -19.23 19.60
N TYR A 35 -15.23 -18.50 20.40
CA TYR A 35 -13.88 -18.00 20.06
C TYR A 35 -12.81 -19.12 19.98
N ASP A 36 -13.21 -20.38 19.75
CA ASP A 36 -12.33 -21.56 19.82
C ASP A 36 -11.48 -21.75 18.54
N ARG A 37 -11.65 -20.89 17.54
CA ARG A 37 -10.67 -20.72 16.46
C ARG A 37 -9.96 -19.39 16.63
N LYS A 38 -8.75 -19.46 17.19
CA LYS A 38 -7.76 -18.37 17.09
C LYS A 38 -7.74 -17.88 15.64
N PRO A 39 -7.86 -16.57 15.38
CA PRO A 39 -7.48 -16.04 14.09
C PRO A 39 -5.98 -16.28 13.93
N ASP A 40 -5.60 -17.03 12.90
CA ASP A 40 -4.21 -17.30 12.55
C ASP A 40 -3.54 -16.01 12.04
N TYR A 41 -3.20 -15.10 12.96
CA TYR A 41 -2.41 -13.89 12.74
C TYR A 41 -0.94 -14.19 12.34
N GLY A 42 -0.66 -15.37 11.77
CA GLY A 42 0.61 -15.72 11.14
C GLY A 42 0.60 -15.49 9.62
N LYS A 43 -0.57 -15.31 9.01
CA LYS A 43 -0.70 -15.05 7.57
C LYS A 43 -1.08 -13.60 7.35
N HIS A 44 -0.11 -12.70 7.51
CA HIS A 44 -0.26 -11.28 7.12
C HIS A 44 0.13 -11.11 5.64
N PRO A 45 -0.83 -11.03 4.70
CA PRO A 45 -0.55 -10.97 3.26
C PRO A 45 0.14 -9.68 2.77
N SER A 46 0.71 -8.88 3.67
CA SER A 46 1.20 -7.54 3.36
C SER A 46 2.65 -7.30 3.78
N ARG A 47 3.30 -8.18 4.56
CA ARG A 47 4.72 -8.01 4.89
C ARG A 47 5.60 -8.57 3.79
N CYS A 48 6.68 -7.87 3.44
CA CYS A 48 7.75 -8.44 2.64
C CYS A 48 8.50 -9.44 3.51
N GLU A 49 8.50 -10.71 3.14
CA GLU A 49 9.17 -11.76 3.92
C GLU A 49 10.68 -11.63 3.78
N THR A 50 11.16 -11.27 2.59
CA THR A 50 12.58 -11.02 2.33
C THR A 50 12.73 -9.83 1.41
N THR A 51 13.72 -8.98 1.66
CA THR A 51 14.04 -7.86 0.77
C THR A 51 15.36 -8.12 0.09
N TYR A 52 15.36 -8.09 -1.25
CA TYR A 52 16.53 -8.30 -2.08
C TYR A 52 16.94 -7.01 -2.78
N ARG A 53 18.21 -6.64 -2.70
CA ARG A 53 18.76 -5.52 -3.48
C ARG A 53 19.32 -6.05 -4.79
N VAL A 54 18.69 -5.67 -5.89
CA VAL A 54 19.09 -6.06 -7.25
C VAL A 54 20.53 -5.61 -7.50
N ARG A 55 21.39 -6.52 -7.97
CA ARG A 55 22.77 -6.23 -8.36
C ARG A 55 22.86 -6.05 -9.87
N LYS A 56 23.94 -5.42 -10.33
CA LYS A 56 24.19 -5.24 -11.76
C LYS A 56 24.34 -6.60 -12.44
N GLY A 57 23.50 -6.89 -13.43
CA GLY A 57 23.48 -8.16 -14.15
C GLY A 57 22.47 -9.19 -13.62
N ASP A 58 21.72 -8.85 -12.58
CA ASP A 58 20.59 -9.66 -12.13
C ASP A 58 19.38 -9.53 -13.06
N ASN A 59 18.55 -10.57 -13.05
CA ASN A 59 17.27 -10.61 -13.75
C ASN A 59 16.21 -11.21 -12.81
N LEU A 60 14.96 -10.78 -12.94
CA LEU A 60 13.84 -11.30 -12.17
C LEU A 60 13.74 -12.82 -12.28
N THR A 61 14.04 -13.42 -13.43
CA THR A 61 14.04 -14.88 -13.59
C THR A 61 15.09 -15.58 -12.70
N LYS A 62 16.29 -15.00 -12.58
CA LYS A 62 17.36 -15.56 -11.73
C LYS A 62 17.01 -15.42 -10.25
N ILE A 63 16.51 -14.25 -9.86
CA ILE A 63 16.07 -13.95 -8.50
C ILE A 63 14.91 -14.87 -8.13
N ALA A 64 13.89 -14.96 -8.98
CA ALA A 64 12.73 -15.84 -8.77
C ALA A 64 13.14 -17.29 -8.54
N ARG A 65 14.02 -17.84 -9.38
CA ARG A 65 14.55 -19.20 -9.23
C ARG A 65 15.34 -19.38 -7.94
N HIS A 66 16.19 -18.41 -7.57
CA HIS A 66 16.99 -18.48 -6.36
C HIS A 66 16.12 -18.53 -5.10
N TYR A 67 15.08 -17.70 -5.07
CA TYR A 67 14.14 -17.60 -3.95
C TYR A 67 12.93 -18.54 -4.07
N ARG A 68 12.94 -19.48 -5.03
CA ARG A 68 11.84 -20.42 -5.31
C ARG A 68 10.46 -19.74 -5.45
N THR A 69 10.45 -18.51 -5.95
CA THR A 69 9.23 -17.74 -6.24
C THR A 69 9.04 -17.62 -7.75
N SER A 70 7.95 -16.97 -8.18
CA SER A 70 7.68 -16.73 -9.60
C SER A 70 7.93 -15.26 -9.96
N VAL A 71 8.36 -15.02 -11.21
CA VAL A 71 8.51 -13.66 -11.75
C VAL A 71 7.20 -12.88 -11.59
N HIS A 72 6.08 -13.54 -11.86
CA HIS A 72 4.77 -12.93 -11.75
C HIS A 72 4.40 -12.57 -10.29
N ALA A 73 4.77 -13.40 -9.31
CA ALA A 73 4.62 -13.06 -7.89
C ALA A 73 5.48 -11.86 -7.50
N LEU A 74 6.75 -11.83 -7.92
CA LEU A 74 7.64 -10.68 -7.68
C LEU A 74 7.10 -9.40 -8.30
N VAL A 75 6.62 -9.47 -9.54
CA VAL A 75 6.04 -8.33 -10.26
C VAL A 75 4.83 -7.77 -9.54
N ARG A 76 3.90 -8.64 -9.10
CA ARG A 76 2.72 -8.21 -8.34
C ARG A 76 3.09 -7.66 -6.97
N ALA A 77 4.02 -8.30 -6.26
CA ALA A 77 4.43 -7.87 -4.92
C ALA A 77 5.12 -6.50 -4.94
N ASN A 78 5.81 -6.15 -6.02
CA ASN A 78 6.62 -4.94 -6.16
C ASN A 78 6.04 -3.93 -7.16
N HIS A 79 4.85 -4.19 -7.72
CA HIS A 79 4.20 -3.38 -8.75
C HIS A 79 5.13 -3.02 -9.94
N ILE A 80 5.92 -4.00 -10.40
CA ILE A 80 6.90 -3.80 -11.47
C ILE A 80 6.16 -3.71 -12.80
N ARG A 81 6.21 -2.53 -13.44
CA ARG A 81 5.55 -2.32 -14.74
C ARG A 81 6.16 -3.14 -15.87
N ASN A 82 7.47 -3.34 -15.86
CA ASN A 82 8.16 -4.08 -16.90
C ASN A 82 9.11 -5.13 -16.28
N PRO A 83 8.77 -6.42 -16.33
CA PRO A 83 9.59 -7.47 -15.74
C PRO A 83 10.97 -7.64 -16.41
N ASN A 84 11.14 -7.15 -17.64
CA ASN A 84 12.43 -7.23 -18.34
C ASN A 84 13.34 -6.03 -18.05
N ARG A 85 12.86 -5.02 -17.31
CA ARG A 85 13.63 -3.83 -16.95
C ARG A 85 13.62 -3.65 -15.43
N ILE A 86 14.63 -4.22 -14.79
CA ILE A 86 14.95 -3.96 -13.38
C ILE A 86 16.28 -3.22 -13.27
N TYR A 87 16.41 -2.36 -12.27
CA TYR A 87 17.60 -1.54 -12.08
C TYR A 87 18.44 -2.05 -10.92
N ALA A 88 19.76 -2.03 -11.09
CA ALA A 88 20.68 -2.31 -10.01
C ALA A 88 20.46 -1.28 -8.88
N GLY A 89 20.40 -1.77 -7.65
CA GLY A 89 20.09 -0.99 -6.45
C GLY A 89 18.62 -0.98 -6.06
N GLN A 90 17.71 -1.46 -6.91
CA GLN A 90 16.29 -1.58 -6.58
C GLN A 90 16.06 -2.60 -5.47
N MET A 91 15.19 -2.27 -4.51
CA MET A 91 14.75 -3.21 -3.47
C MET A 91 13.52 -3.98 -3.96
N LEU A 92 13.59 -5.29 -3.87
CA LEU A 92 12.53 -6.21 -4.23
C LEU A 92 12.05 -6.96 -3.01
N CYS A 93 10.76 -6.83 -2.74
CA CYS A 93 9.96 -7.61 -1.83
C CYS A 93 9.76 -9.02 -2.37
N ILE A 94 10.21 -10.01 -1.63
CA ILE A 94 10.01 -11.43 -1.91
C ILE A 94 9.03 -11.96 -0.87
N ARG A 95 8.02 -12.69 -1.35
CA ARG A 95 6.98 -13.40 -0.60
C ARG A 95 6.84 -14.82 -1.17
#